data_AF-R4GCU5-F1
#
_entry.id   AF-R4GCU5-F1
#
_cell.length_a   1.000
_cell.length_b   1.000
_cell.length_c   1.000
_cell.angle_alpha   90.00
_cell.angle_beta   90.00
_cell.angle_gamma   90.00
#
_symmetry.space_group_name_H-M   'P 1'
#
loop_
_entity.id
_entity.type
_entity.pdbx_description
1 polymer ?
#
loop_
_entity_poly.entity_id
_entity_poly.type
_entity_poly.pdbx_seq_one_letter_code
_entity_poly.pdbx_strand_id
1 'polypeptide(L)'
;MKSLAVVLLVAATLCVERASSLSCYRCENVKFHQNCTQHRCSDMDQYCVSLYSESPGKDTFISKWCSAVCPTVYTEIKGAKTGFKSACCKTDYCNSGGPSSVKTSYALMATAALASFFCILRTGF
;
A
#
# COMPACT_ATOMS: atom_id res chain seq x y z
N MET A 1 -6.88 34.75 -18.88
CA MET A 1 -6.57 35.17 -17.49
C MET A 1 -7.23 34.27 -16.44
N LYS A 2 -8.54 33.97 -16.54
CA LYS A 2 -9.26 33.11 -15.58
C LYS A 2 -8.81 31.64 -15.56
N SER A 3 -8.49 31.08 -16.73
CA SER A 3 -8.00 29.69 -16.87
C SER A 3 -6.62 29.49 -16.23
N LEU A 4 -5.73 30.47 -16.37
CA LEU A 4 -4.40 30.47 -15.74
C LEU A 4 -4.47 30.46 -14.22
N ALA A 5 -5.40 31.23 -13.63
CA ALA A 5 -5.59 31.25 -12.18
C ALA A 5 -6.09 29.90 -11.63
N VAL A 6 -6.99 29.23 -12.35
CA VAL A 6 -7.48 27.89 -11.99
C VAL A 6 -6.35 26.85 -12.10
N VAL A 7 -5.55 26.91 -13.17
CA VAL A 7 -4.39 26.00 -13.34
C VAL A 7 -3.35 26.22 -12.23
N LEU A 8 -3.05 27.47 -11.86
CA LEU A 8 -2.15 27.77 -10.74
C LEU A 8 -2.70 27.28 -9.39
N LEU A 9 -4.01 27.43 -9.15
CA LEU A 9 -4.66 26.95 -7.92
C LEU A 9 -4.62 25.43 -7.81
N VAL A 10 -4.84 24.71 -8.91
CA VAL A 10 -4.76 23.24 -8.95
C VAL A 10 -3.31 22.76 -8.80
N ALA A 11 -2.34 23.44 -9.40
CA ALA A 11 -0.93 23.12 -9.22
C ALA A 11 -0.45 23.35 -7.77
N ALA A 12 -0.94 24.41 -7.11
CA ALA A 12 -0.61 24.73 -5.73
C ALA A 12 -1.16 23.69 -4.73
N THR A 13 -2.33 23.10 -4.99
CA THR A 13 -2.91 22.08 -4.10
C THR A 13 -2.31 20.69 -4.32
N LEU A 14 -1.81 20.38 -5.51
CA LEU A 14 -1.10 19.13 -5.81
C LEU A 14 0.32 19.09 -5.20
N CYS A 15 0.91 20.24 -4.87
CA CYS A 15 2.23 20.33 -4.23
C CYS A 15 2.19 20.20 -2.70
N VAL A 16 1.00 20.13 -2.10
CA VAL A 16 0.87 19.80 -0.67
C VAL A 16 0.87 18.28 -0.57
N GLU A 17 2.06 17.70 -0.50
CA GLU A 17 2.26 16.35 -0.04
C GLU A 17 1.80 16.32 1.42
N ARG A 18 0.52 15.99 1.66
CA ARG A 18 0.00 15.87 3.01
C ARG A 18 0.81 14.77 3.69
N ALA A 19 1.61 15.15 4.68
CA ALA A 19 2.13 14.24 5.70
C ALA A 19 0.93 13.73 6.53
N SER A 20 0.11 12.89 5.91
CA SER A 20 -0.90 12.13 6.61
C SER A 20 -0.21 10.87 7.11
N SER A 21 -0.13 10.75 8.44
CA SER A 21 0.36 9.53 9.09
C SER A 21 -0.47 8.34 8.61
N LEU A 22 0.22 7.33 8.06
CA LEU A 22 -0.34 6.12 7.48
C LEU A 22 -1.12 5.34 8.53
N SER A 23 -2.23 4.73 8.17
CA SER A 23 -2.97 3.80 9.05
C SER A 23 -2.87 2.38 8.52
N CYS A 24 -2.58 1.39 9.36
CA CYS A 24 -2.39 -0.01 8.98
C CYS A 24 -3.09 -0.95 9.96
N TYR A 25 -3.24 -2.22 9.59
CA TYR A 25 -3.56 -3.28 10.53
C TYR A 25 -2.31 -3.75 11.28
N ARG A 26 -2.44 -3.99 12.60
CA ARG A 26 -1.39 -4.51 13.47
C ARG A 26 -1.84 -5.78 14.21
N CYS A 27 -0.95 -6.77 14.25
CA CYS A 27 -1.11 -8.03 14.99
C CYS A 27 0.20 -8.79 14.99
N GLU A 28 0.34 -9.73 15.92
CA GLU A 28 1.53 -10.59 16.02
C GLU A 28 1.08 -12.04 16.16
N ASN A 29 1.63 -12.92 15.32
CA ASN A 29 1.45 -14.38 15.39
C ASN A 29 -0.02 -14.84 15.47
N VAL A 30 -0.90 -14.23 14.68
CA VAL A 30 -2.32 -14.61 14.63
C VAL A 30 -2.60 -15.52 13.45
N LYS A 31 -3.62 -16.40 13.56
CA LYS A 31 -4.04 -17.26 12.44
C LYS A 31 -4.90 -16.53 11.41
N PHE A 32 -5.69 -15.54 11.84
CA PHE A 32 -6.68 -14.88 11.01
C PHE A 32 -6.54 -13.37 11.07
N HIS A 33 -6.74 -12.69 9.93
CA HIS A 33 -6.72 -11.23 9.84
C HIS A 33 -7.71 -10.54 10.80
N GLN A 34 -8.84 -11.19 11.11
CA GLN A 34 -9.87 -10.66 12.01
C GLN A 34 -9.35 -10.39 13.43
N ASN A 35 -8.22 -11.00 13.80
CA ASN A 35 -7.56 -10.80 15.10
C ASN A 35 -6.58 -9.61 15.05
N CYS A 36 -6.48 -8.91 13.92
CA CYS A 36 -5.67 -7.70 13.76
C CYS A 36 -6.52 -6.47 14.02
N THR A 37 -5.91 -5.47 14.66
CA THR A 37 -6.56 -4.21 14.99
C THR A 37 -6.04 -3.10 14.09
N GLN A 38 -6.89 -2.11 13.85
CA GLN A 38 -6.49 -0.91 13.13
C GLN A 38 -5.58 -0.06 14.02
N HIS A 39 -4.51 0.47 13.43
CA HIS A 39 -3.54 1.27 14.15
C HIS A 39 -3.01 2.40 13.27
N ARG A 40 -2.86 3.58 13.87
CA ARG A 40 -2.23 4.72 13.20
C ARG A 40 -0.72 4.63 13.37
N CYS A 41 0.02 4.69 12.29
CA CYS A 41 1.47 4.55 12.27
C CYS A 41 2.19 5.84 12.67
N SER A 42 3.49 5.75 12.96
CA SER A 42 4.32 6.94 13.16
C SER A 42 4.42 7.76 11.87
N ASP A 43 4.69 9.05 11.97
CA ASP A 43 4.93 9.92 10.80
C ASP A 43 6.14 9.46 9.98
N MET A 44 7.08 8.78 10.64
CA MET A 44 8.27 8.19 10.04
C MET A 44 7.98 6.87 9.31
N ASP A 45 6.83 6.24 9.56
CA ASP A 45 6.47 4.96 8.97
C ASP A 45 5.81 5.16 7.60
N GLN A 46 6.44 4.62 6.56
CA GLN A 46 5.99 4.76 5.18
C GLN A 46 5.33 3.50 4.61
N TYR A 47 5.36 2.39 5.36
CA TYR A 47 4.90 1.09 4.87
C TYR A 47 4.04 0.36 5.91
N CYS A 48 2.93 -0.20 5.46
CA CYS A 48 2.29 -1.32 6.12
C CYS A 48 3.00 -2.61 5.70
N VAL A 49 3.45 -3.39 6.67
CA VAL A 49 4.14 -4.66 6.47
C VAL A 49 3.22 -5.82 6.86
N SER A 50 3.28 -6.92 6.10
CA SER A 50 2.70 -8.21 6.45
C SER A 50 3.76 -9.29 6.34
N LEU A 51 3.85 -10.15 7.35
CA LEU A 51 4.69 -11.33 7.37
C LEU A 51 3.80 -12.56 7.56
N TYR A 52 3.98 -13.52 6.68
CA TYR A 52 3.34 -14.83 6.73
C TYR A 52 4.40 -15.85 7.07
N SER A 53 4.18 -16.66 8.09
CA SER A 53 5.05 -17.76 8.50
C SER A 53 4.33 -19.07 8.26
N GLU A 54 4.85 -19.88 7.35
CA GLU A 54 4.37 -21.23 7.08
C GLU A 54 5.40 -22.24 7.57
N SER A 55 4.98 -23.10 8.51
CA SER A 55 5.75 -24.24 8.99
C SER A 55 5.16 -25.54 8.43
N PRO A 56 5.97 -26.45 7.86
CA PRO A 56 5.46 -27.68 7.27
C PRO A 56 4.72 -28.54 8.32
N GLY A 57 3.44 -28.84 8.07
CA GLY A 57 2.58 -29.62 8.96
C GLY A 57 1.92 -28.84 10.10
N LYS A 58 1.98 -27.50 10.10
CA LYS A 58 1.37 -26.63 11.12
C LYS A 58 0.61 -25.46 10.47
N ASP A 59 -0.19 -24.76 11.29
CA ASP A 59 -0.94 -23.58 10.88
C ASP A 59 -0.03 -22.44 10.36
N THR A 60 -0.54 -21.67 9.39
CA THR A 60 0.11 -20.43 8.93
C THR A 60 -0.16 -19.30 9.94
N PHE A 61 0.88 -18.57 10.31
CA PHE A 61 0.78 -17.42 11.21
C PHE A 61 1.02 -16.11 10.46
N ILE A 62 0.35 -15.05 10.93
CA ILE A 62 0.33 -13.73 10.31
C ILE A 62 0.78 -12.71 11.36
N SER A 63 1.74 -11.88 10.98
CA SER A 63 2.14 -10.68 11.72
C SER A 63 2.04 -9.46 10.81
N LYS A 64 1.52 -8.34 11.32
CA LYS A 64 1.36 -7.09 10.57
C LYS A 64 1.79 -5.91 11.43
N TRP A 65 2.49 -4.95 10.83
CA TRP A 65 3.01 -3.77 11.55
C TRP A 65 3.29 -2.60 10.61
N CYS A 66 3.61 -1.43 11.20
CA CYS A 66 4.06 -0.24 10.49
C CYS A 66 5.59 -0.19 10.47
N SER A 67 6.20 0.27 9.38
CA SER A 67 7.66 0.41 9.30
C SER A 67 8.07 1.56 8.38
N ALA A 68 9.14 2.26 8.75
CA ALA A 68 9.82 3.24 7.90
C ALA A 68 10.44 2.61 6.64
N VAL A 69 10.88 1.35 6.74
CA VAL A 69 11.51 0.59 5.64
C VAL A 69 10.73 -0.68 5.39
N CYS A 70 10.54 -1.05 4.13
CA CYS A 70 9.99 -2.36 3.78
C CYS A 70 11.08 -3.43 3.96
N PRO A 71 10.96 -4.36 4.94
CA PRO A 71 11.96 -5.39 5.14
C PRO A 71 11.86 -6.43 4.02
N THR A 72 12.98 -6.71 3.34
CA THR A 72 13.10 -7.82 2.39
C THR A 72 13.36 -9.12 3.15
N VAL A 73 12.32 -9.67 3.79
CA VAL A 73 12.39 -11.03 4.34
C VAL A 73 12.04 -12.00 3.22
N TYR A 74 13.07 -12.50 2.55
CA TYR A 74 12.99 -13.54 1.53
C TYR A 74 13.99 -14.62 1.93
N THR A 75 13.57 -15.64 2.69
CA THR A 75 14.42 -16.78 3.01
C THR A 75 14.33 -17.82 1.90
N GLU A 76 15.03 -17.58 0.80
CA GLU A 76 15.39 -18.63 -0.16
C GLU A 76 16.60 -19.39 0.39
N ILE A 77 16.44 -20.11 1.50
CA ILE A 77 17.46 -21.06 1.93
C ILE A 77 17.28 -22.30 1.06
N LYS A 78 18.20 -22.46 0.10
CA LYS A 78 18.39 -23.65 -0.74
C LYS A 78 18.15 -24.93 0.08
N GLY A 79 17.01 -25.57 -0.16
CA GLY A 79 16.73 -26.93 0.32
C GLY A 79 15.80 -27.07 1.54
N ALA A 80 15.41 -25.98 2.21
CA ALA A 80 14.41 -26.05 3.30
C ALA A 80 13.34 -24.97 3.09
N LYS A 81 12.11 -25.37 2.74
CA LYS A 81 10.96 -24.48 2.63
C LYS A 81 10.56 -23.96 4.03
N THR A 82 11.30 -23.00 4.59
CA THR A 82 10.83 -22.22 5.73
C THR A 82 10.01 -21.06 5.15
N GLY A 83 8.68 -21.20 5.18
CA GLY A 83 7.75 -20.42 4.37
C GLY A 83 7.46 -19.03 4.93
N PHE A 84 8.50 -18.21 5.11
CA PHE A 84 8.33 -16.80 5.45
C PHE A 84 8.14 -15.96 4.19
N LYS A 85 6.98 -15.30 4.07
CA LYS A 85 6.68 -14.35 2.98
C LYS A 85 6.43 -12.97 3.57
N SER A 86 7.16 -11.96 3.11
CA SER A 86 6.92 -10.56 3.49
C SER A 86 6.26 -9.78 2.33
N ALA A 87 5.33 -8.88 2.67
CA ALA A 87 4.67 -8.00 1.72
C ALA A 87 4.52 -6.59 2.31
N CYS A 88 4.71 -5.57 1.49
CA CYS A 88 4.64 -4.16 1.90
C CYS A 88 3.78 -3.32 0.95
N CYS A 89 3.11 -2.31 1.50
CA CYS A 89 2.31 -1.35 0.76
C CYS A 89 2.27 0.02 1.49
N LYS A 90 1.87 1.10 0.80
CA LYS A 90 2.01 2.50 1.28
C LYS A 90 0.70 3.28 1.41
N THR A 91 -0.45 2.61 1.34
CA THR A 91 -1.76 3.28 1.44
C THR A 91 -2.48 2.84 2.71
N ASP A 92 -3.37 3.67 3.23
CA ASP A 92 -4.11 3.34 4.44
C ASP A 92 -4.81 1.98 4.32
N TYR A 93 -4.66 1.15 5.35
CA TYR A 93 -5.28 -0.17 5.51
C TYR A 93 -4.97 -1.17 4.38
N CYS A 94 -3.93 -0.92 3.59
CA CYS A 94 -3.58 -1.74 2.43
C CYS A 94 -3.17 -3.17 2.77
N ASN A 95 -2.76 -3.41 4.03
CA ASN A 95 -2.42 -4.72 4.54
C ASN A 95 -3.64 -5.49 5.08
N SER A 96 -4.86 -5.17 4.64
CA SER A 96 -6.08 -5.96 4.90
C SER A 96 -6.05 -7.34 4.23
N GLY A 97 -5.36 -7.46 3.09
CA GLY A 97 -5.30 -8.69 2.28
C GLY A 97 -4.21 -9.69 2.68
N GLY A 98 -4.34 -10.91 2.16
CA GLY A 98 -3.31 -11.96 2.12
C GLY A 98 -2.21 -11.67 1.08
N PRO A 99 -1.27 -12.60 0.84
CA PRO A 99 -0.09 -12.40 -0.02
C PRO A 99 -0.37 -12.05 -1.50
N SER A 100 -1.64 -12.06 -1.92
CA SER A 100 -2.09 -11.62 -3.25
C SER A 100 -2.88 -10.31 -3.13
N SER A 101 -2.22 -9.21 -2.76
CA SER A 101 -2.83 -7.88 -2.89
C SER A 101 -2.38 -7.30 -4.23
N VAL A 102 -3.32 -7.16 -5.16
CA VAL A 102 -3.10 -6.54 -6.46
C VAL A 102 -2.55 -5.13 -6.23
N LYS A 103 -1.34 -4.86 -6.74
CA LYS A 103 -0.80 -3.49 -6.75
C LYS A 103 -1.63 -2.67 -7.73
N THR A 104 -2.71 -2.05 -7.25
CA THR A 104 -3.41 -1.02 -8.00
C THR A 104 -2.45 0.16 -8.16
N SER A 105 -1.82 0.25 -9.32
CA SER A 105 -0.87 1.31 -9.62
C SER A 105 -1.64 2.62 -9.83
N TYR A 106 -1.38 3.61 -8.97
CA TYR A 106 -1.92 4.97 -9.11
C TYR A 106 -1.60 5.60 -10.47
N ALA A 107 -0.48 5.20 -11.09
CA ALA A 107 -0.12 5.63 -12.44
C ALA A 107 -1.18 5.23 -13.48
N LEU A 108 -1.77 4.03 -13.35
CA LEU A 108 -2.80 3.55 -14.28
C LEU A 108 -4.09 4.36 -14.12
N MET A 109 -4.45 4.72 -12.89
CA MET A 109 -5.63 5.54 -12.61
C MET A 109 -5.45 6.98 -13.12
N ALA A 110 -4.26 7.57 -12.91
CA ALA A 110 -3.92 8.88 -13.44
C ALA A 110 -3.92 8.91 -14.97
N THR A 111 -3.36 7.89 -15.63
CA THR A 111 -3.38 7.78 -17.09
C THR A 111 -4.80 7.59 -17.64
N ALA A 112 -5.65 6.82 -16.96
CA ALA A 112 -7.04 6.63 -17.36
C ALA A 112 -7.82 7.95 -17.27
N ALA A 113 -7.67 8.69 -16.16
CA ALA A 113 -8.32 9.99 -15.98
C ALA A 113 -7.86 11.03 -17.03
N LEU A 114 -6.55 11.09 -17.31
CA LEU A 114 -5.99 11.98 -18.33
C LEU A 114 -6.48 11.62 -19.75
N ALA A 115 -6.54 10.34 -20.09
CA ALA A 115 -7.03 9.87 -21.38
C ALA A 115 -8.52 10.21 -21.56
N SER A 116 -9.35 10.00 -20.53
CA SER A 116 -10.77 10.38 -20.57
C SER A 116 -10.95 11.88 -20.76
N PHE A 117 -10.18 12.72 -20.06
CA PHE A 117 -10.23 14.17 -20.22
C PHE A 117 -9.82 14.61 -21.63
N PHE A 118 -8.77 14.02 -22.19
CA PHE A 118 -8.32 14.29 -23.57
C PHE A 118 -9.36 13.87 -24.61
N CYS A 119 -10.03 12.74 -24.42
CA CYS A 119 -11.09 12.29 -25.33
C CYS A 119 -12.27 13.26 -25.36
N ILE A 120 -12.73 13.75 -24.21
CA ILE A 120 -13.85 14.70 -24.11
C ILE A 120 -13.50 16.02 -24.82
N LEU A 121 -12.26 16.50 -24.64
CA LEU A 121 -11.76 17.70 -25.33
C LEU A 121 -11.64 17.51 -26.84
N ARG A 122 -11.35 16.30 -27.31
CA ARG A 122 -11.25 16.00 -28.75
C ARG A 122 -12.60 15.84 -29.45
N THR A 123 -13.64 15.43 -28.72
CA THR A 123 -15.00 15.31 -29.26
C THR A 123 -15.81 16.61 -29.15
N GLY A 124 -15.26 17.64 -28.49
CA GLY A 124 -15.92 18.92 -28.24
C GLY A 124 -15.50 20.09 -29.15
N PHE A 125 -14.82 19.83 -30.27
CA PHE A 125 -14.49 20.82 -31.30
C PHE A 125 -14.63 20.22 -32.70
#